data_AF-A0A6P4AKF2-F1
#
_entry.id   AF-A0A6P4AKF2-F1
#
_cell.length_a   1.000
_cell.length_b   1.000
_cell.length_c   1.000
_cell.angle_alpha   90.00
_cell.angle_beta   90.00
_cell.angle_gamma   90.00
#
_symmetry.space_group_name_H-M   'P 1'
#
loop_
_entity.id
_entity.type
_entity.pdbx_description
1 polymer ?
#
loop_
_entity_poly.entity_id
_entity_poly.type
_entity_poly.pdbx_seq_one_letter_code
_entity_poly.pdbx_strand_id
1 'polypeptide(L)'
;MSVDSSYLPAVRTKTKPNTNPNPNPNPNPYNYQQVASADNARQRLDDQSTRSTWSHRAWMATGCVTLLICLAKSIIGAANSHIWLQPILPSLIGYLLADLASGLYHWGIDNYGSATTPFFGPQIEAFRGHHKLPSTITRRELANNLHELARAVTFTVLPFDLFCDNPTILGFVGVWSGFVMFSQQIHAWAHGTKNQLPSMGHDDEVLVDVVVANSSNTDVLV
;
A
#
# COMPACT_ATOMS: atom_id res chain seq x y z
N MET A 1 54.33 -17.45 41.08
CA MET A 1 54.09 -16.09 41.60
C MET A 1 52.61 -15.99 41.95
N SER A 2 52.33 -16.00 43.24
CA SER A 2 51.08 -15.52 43.84
C SER A 2 51.06 -14.00 43.75
N VAL A 3 49.93 -13.36 43.39
CA VAL A 3 49.11 -12.57 44.33
C VAL A 3 47.67 -12.55 43.81
N ASP A 4 46.78 -12.69 44.78
CA ASP A 4 45.33 -12.84 44.80
C ASP A 4 44.59 -11.48 44.86
N SER A 5 43.25 -11.54 44.97
CA SER A 5 42.34 -10.50 45.52
C SER A 5 41.73 -9.51 44.49
N SER A 6 40.43 -9.22 44.44
CA SER A 6 39.24 -9.68 45.17
C SER A 6 37.98 -9.02 44.55
N TYR A 7 36.85 -9.72 44.66
CA TYR A 7 35.49 -9.24 44.94
C TYR A 7 34.93 -7.98 44.22
N LEU A 8 33.83 -8.14 43.46
CA LEU A 8 32.43 -7.90 43.91
C LEU A 8 31.44 -8.06 42.72
N PRO A 9 30.23 -8.62 42.93
CA PRO A 9 29.21 -8.71 41.90
C PRO A 9 28.54 -7.35 41.65
N ALA A 10 28.35 -7.01 40.37
CA ALA A 10 27.62 -5.81 39.97
C ALA A 10 26.16 -5.91 40.42
N VAL A 11 25.78 -5.03 41.34
CA VAL A 11 24.41 -4.78 41.79
C VAL A 11 23.58 -4.33 40.57
N ARG A 12 22.70 -5.19 40.08
CA ARG A 12 21.67 -4.80 39.11
C ARG A 12 20.60 -4.01 39.85
N THR A 13 20.79 -2.70 40.00
CA THR A 13 19.73 -1.79 40.43
C THR A 13 18.61 -1.86 39.40
N LYS A 14 17.47 -2.44 39.78
CA LYS A 14 16.21 -2.27 39.07
C LYS A 14 15.87 -0.77 39.09
N THR A 15 16.11 -0.07 37.99
CA THR A 15 15.50 1.24 37.76
C THR A 15 13.99 1.06 37.76
N LYS A 16 13.34 1.50 38.83
CA LYS A 16 11.88 1.67 38.88
C LYS A 16 11.46 2.65 37.78
N PRO A 17 10.27 2.48 37.17
CA PRO A 17 9.69 3.52 36.33
C PRO A 17 9.53 4.79 37.18
N ASN A 18 9.91 5.93 36.60
CA ASN A 18 9.65 7.24 37.16
C ASN A 18 8.13 7.39 37.39
N THR A 19 7.69 7.21 38.63
CA THR A 19 6.32 7.51 39.05
C THR A 19 6.16 9.02 39.04
N ASN A 20 5.52 9.49 37.97
CA ASN A 20 4.87 10.78 37.77
C ASN A 20 4.63 11.56 39.09
N PRO A 21 5.24 12.74 39.30
CA PRO A 21 4.95 13.54 40.47
C PRO A 21 3.60 14.25 40.23
N ASN A 22 2.59 13.76 40.96
CA ASN A 22 1.37 14.48 41.33
C ASN A 22 0.47 14.98 40.17
N PRO A 23 -0.73 14.40 39.94
CA PRO A 23 -1.72 15.04 39.09
C PRO A 23 -2.14 16.34 39.76
N ASN A 24 -1.72 17.48 39.21
CA ASN A 24 -2.28 18.77 39.60
C ASN A 24 -3.82 18.66 39.47
N PRO A 25 -4.60 18.79 40.56
CA PRO A 25 -6.05 18.63 40.52
C PRO A 25 -6.74 19.79 39.80
N ASN A 26 -5.99 20.81 39.36
CA ASN A 26 -6.52 21.89 38.56
C ASN A 26 -5.66 22.12 37.29
N PRO A 27 -5.85 21.28 36.26
CA PRO A 27 -5.17 21.47 35.00
C PRO A 27 -5.64 22.79 34.36
N ASN A 28 -4.67 23.68 34.13
CA ASN A 28 -4.91 25.04 33.64
C ASN A 28 -5.76 24.97 32.35
N PRO A 29 -6.97 25.59 32.29
CA PRO A 29 -7.88 25.47 31.15
C PRO A 29 -7.25 25.86 29.81
N TYR A 30 -6.25 26.74 29.82
CA TYR A 30 -5.46 27.10 28.64
C TYR A 30 -4.70 25.91 28.04
N ASN A 31 -4.24 24.97 28.87
CA ASN A 31 -3.48 23.80 28.41
C ASN A 31 -4.38 22.79 27.68
N TYR A 32 -5.64 22.62 28.13
CA TYR A 32 -6.63 21.81 27.41
C TYR A 32 -7.02 22.41 26.07
N GLN A 33 -7.22 23.73 26.02
CA GLN A 33 -7.56 24.41 24.78
C GLN A 33 -6.41 24.32 23.76
N GLN A 34 -5.17 24.40 24.21
CA GLN A 34 -4.00 24.27 23.34
C GLN A 34 -3.83 22.84 22.81
N VAL A 35 -3.97 21.82 23.67
CA VAL A 35 -3.92 20.40 23.26
C VAL A 35 -5.06 20.06 22.31
N ALA A 36 -6.30 20.46 22.62
CA ALA A 36 -7.44 20.23 21.75
C ALA A 36 -7.28 20.95 20.40
N SER A 37 -6.72 22.16 20.39
CA SER A 37 -6.45 22.89 19.14
C SER A 37 -5.38 22.20 18.30
N ALA A 38 -4.33 21.65 18.94
CA ALA A 38 -3.29 20.91 18.25
C ALA A 38 -3.81 19.58 17.68
N ASP A 39 -4.65 18.86 18.43
CA ASP A 39 -5.26 17.61 17.96
C ASP A 39 -6.24 17.86 16.81
N ASN A 40 -7.06 18.91 16.89
CA ASN A 40 -7.92 19.32 15.78
C ASN A 40 -7.13 19.71 14.52
N ALA A 41 -5.98 20.38 14.69
CA ALA A 41 -5.12 20.73 13.56
C ALA A 41 -4.50 19.48 12.91
N ARG A 42 -4.04 18.52 13.71
CA ARG A 42 -3.53 17.22 13.22
C ARG A 42 -4.61 16.44 12.47
N GLN A 43 -5.82 16.33 13.04
CA GLN A 43 -6.94 15.67 12.37
C GLN A 43 -7.27 16.32 11.02
N ARG A 44 -7.28 17.66 10.94
CA ARG A 44 -7.49 18.35 9.66
C ARG A 44 -6.39 18.10 8.64
N LEU A 45 -5.13 18.02 9.08
CA LEU A 45 -4.01 17.70 8.19
C LEU A 45 -4.09 16.25 7.69
N ASP A 46 -4.44 15.31 8.56
CA ASP A 46 -4.67 13.91 8.19
C ASP A 46 -5.84 13.79 7.20
N ASP A 47 -6.96 14.47 7.48
CA ASP A 47 -8.12 14.53 6.59
C ASP A 47 -7.75 15.13 5.23
N GLN A 48 -6.95 16.20 5.18
CA GLN A 48 -6.51 16.77 3.91
C GLN A 48 -5.54 15.85 3.15
N SER A 49 -4.61 15.20 3.86
CA SER A 49 -3.61 14.30 3.27
C SER A 49 -4.21 13.05 2.65
N THR A 50 -5.41 12.66 3.08
CA THR A 50 -6.12 11.46 2.60
C THR A 50 -7.05 11.75 1.42
N ARG A 51 -7.38 13.02 1.13
CA ARG A 51 -8.27 13.41 0.03
C ARG A 51 -7.57 13.39 -1.34
N SER A 52 -8.35 13.12 -2.37
CA SER A 52 -7.90 13.20 -3.76
C SER A 52 -7.96 14.63 -4.27
N THR A 53 -6.85 15.11 -4.81
CA THR A 53 -6.81 16.33 -5.61
C THR A 53 -7.31 16.06 -7.03
N TRP A 54 -7.56 17.12 -7.81
CA TRP A 54 -7.85 16.99 -9.24
C TRP A 54 -6.70 16.36 -10.01
N SER A 55 -5.45 16.64 -9.63
CA SER A 55 -4.27 16.01 -10.23
C SER A 55 -4.26 14.50 -9.99
N HIS A 56 -4.58 14.06 -8.77
CA HIS A 56 -4.68 12.63 -8.45
C HIS A 56 -5.73 11.95 -9.33
N ARG A 57 -6.91 12.57 -9.47
CA ARG A 57 -8.02 12.06 -10.29
C ARG A 57 -7.65 12.00 -11.78
N ALA A 58 -6.97 13.03 -12.29
CA ALA A 58 -6.52 13.08 -13.69
C ALA A 58 -5.50 11.97 -14.00
N TRP A 59 -4.51 11.76 -13.13
CA TRP A 59 -3.53 10.69 -13.30
C TRP A 59 -4.16 9.30 -13.20
N MET A 60 -5.05 9.09 -12.21
CA MET A 60 -5.80 7.85 -12.08
C MET A 60 -6.62 7.56 -13.34
N ALA A 61 -7.39 8.54 -13.84
CA ALA A 61 -8.20 8.40 -15.04
C ALA A 61 -7.32 8.08 -16.27
N THR A 62 -6.19 8.76 -16.42
CA THR A 62 -5.26 8.53 -17.54
C THR A 62 -4.67 7.12 -17.50
N GLY A 63 -4.24 6.66 -16.32
CA GLY A 63 -3.75 5.28 -16.13
C GLY A 63 -4.82 4.24 -16.46
N CYS A 64 -6.05 4.43 -15.97
CA CYS A 64 -7.17 3.54 -16.28
C CYS A 64 -7.47 3.50 -17.78
N VAL A 65 -7.53 4.65 -18.45
CA VAL A 65 -7.77 4.73 -19.90
C VAL A 65 -6.66 4.01 -20.68
N THR A 66 -5.40 4.22 -20.30
CA THR A 66 -4.25 3.53 -20.93
C THR A 66 -4.39 2.01 -20.80
N LEU A 67 -4.68 1.50 -19.60
CA LEU A 67 -4.90 0.07 -19.38
C LEU A 67 -6.08 -0.49 -20.19
N LEU A 68 -7.19 0.25 -20.23
CA LEU A 68 -8.38 -0.17 -20.98
C LEU A 68 -8.10 -0.24 -22.49
N ILE A 69 -7.33 0.69 -23.04
CA ILE A 69 -6.89 0.64 -24.43
C ILE A 69 -6.02 -0.59 -24.66
N CYS A 70 -5.00 -0.83 -23.83
CA CYS A 70 -4.11 -1.98 -23.96
C CYS A 70 -4.87 -3.32 -23.94
N LEU A 71 -5.77 -3.48 -22.97
CA LEU A 71 -6.58 -4.70 -22.84
C LEU A 71 -7.59 -4.83 -23.99
N ALA A 72 -8.21 -3.74 -24.43
CA ALA A 72 -9.12 -3.77 -25.57
C ALA A 72 -8.37 -4.16 -26.86
N LYS A 73 -7.18 -3.61 -27.11
CA LYS A 73 -6.34 -4.01 -28.25
C LYS A 73 -5.99 -5.50 -28.18
N SER A 74 -5.65 -6.02 -27.00
CA SER A 74 -5.40 -7.45 -26.81
C SER A 74 -6.63 -8.30 -27.18
N ILE A 75 -7.80 -7.96 -26.65
CA ILE A 75 -9.04 -8.72 -26.89
C ILE A 75 -9.44 -8.66 -28.37
N ILE A 76 -9.44 -7.47 -28.97
CA ILE A 76 -9.81 -7.26 -30.38
C ILE A 76 -8.81 -7.98 -31.30
N GLY A 77 -7.50 -7.86 -31.03
CA GLY A 77 -6.47 -8.54 -31.81
C GLY A 77 -6.58 -10.06 -31.73
N ALA A 78 -6.89 -10.60 -30.54
CA ALA A 78 -7.14 -12.03 -30.35
C ALA A 78 -8.38 -12.52 -31.09
N ALA A 79 -9.45 -11.72 -31.06
CA ALA A 79 -10.70 -11.99 -31.75
C ALA A 79 -10.51 -12.04 -33.27
N ASN A 80 -9.89 -10.99 -33.83
CA ASN A 80 -9.65 -10.86 -35.27
C ASN A 80 -8.71 -11.95 -35.81
N SER A 81 -7.79 -12.43 -34.97
CA SER A 81 -6.82 -13.47 -35.35
C SER A 81 -7.25 -14.88 -34.96
N HIS A 82 -8.43 -15.04 -34.33
CA HIS A 82 -8.96 -16.32 -33.82
C HIS A 82 -8.02 -17.06 -32.83
N ILE A 83 -7.19 -16.33 -32.07
CA ILE A 83 -6.19 -16.88 -31.13
C ILE A 83 -6.56 -16.66 -29.66
N TRP A 84 -7.85 -16.75 -29.32
CA TRP A 84 -8.40 -16.44 -28.00
C TRP A 84 -7.62 -17.01 -26.80
N LEU A 85 -7.05 -18.21 -26.93
CA LEU A 85 -6.30 -18.86 -25.84
C LEU A 85 -4.88 -18.31 -25.66
N GLN A 86 -4.27 -17.75 -26.72
CA GLN A 86 -2.87 -17.35 -26.67
C GLN A 86 -2.61 -16.20 -25.69
N PRO A 87 -3.42 -15.13 -25.60
CA PRO A 87 -3.20 -14.08 -24.60
C PRO A 87 -3.54 -14.50 -23.18
N ILE A 88 -4.37 -15.54 -22.98
CA ILE A 88 -4.81 -15.97 -21.63
C ILE A 88 -3.61 -16.46 -20.81
N LEU A 89 -2.78 -17.34 -21.37
CA LEU A 89 -1.64 -17.89 -20.62
C LEU A 89 -0.66 -16.79 -20.18
N PRO A 90 -0.20 -15.86 -21.05
CA PRO A 90 0.65 -14.77 -20.63
C PRO A 90 -0.07 -13.78 -19.72
N SER A 91 -1.38 -13.56 -19.85
CA SER A 91 -2.13 -12.75 -18.90
C SER A 91 -2.07 -13.35 -17.47
N LEU A 92 -2.23 -14.67 -17.34
CA LEU A 92 -2.09 -15.37 -16.06
C LEU A 92 -0.68 -15.26 -15.50
N ILE A 93 0.35 -15.40 -16.34
CA ILE A 93 1.74 -15.18 -15.95
C ILE A 93 1.94 -13.72 -15.50
N GLY A 94 1.36 -12.75 -16.21
CA GLY A 94 1.39 -11.33 -15.86
C GLY A 94 0.81 -11.06 -14.48
N TYR A 95 -0.31 -11.69 -14.14
CA TYR A 95 -0.89 -11.64 -12.79
C TYR A 95 0.07 -12.20 -11.73
N LEU A 96 0.58 -13.42 -11.91
CA LEU A 96 1.46 -14.08 -10.93
C LEU A 96 2.76 -13.31 -10.72
N LEU A 97 3.36 -12.82 -11.81
CA LEU A 97 4.58 -12.05 -11.71
C LEU A 97 4.30 -10.67 -11.08
N ALA A 98 3.15 -10.04 -11.32
CA ALA A 98 2.83 -8.74 -10.71
C ALA A 98 2.73 -8.86 -9.19
N ASP A 99 2.10 -9.93 -8.69
CA ASP A 99 2.05 -10.25 -7.26
C ASP A 99 3.47 -10.43 -6.69
N LEU A 100 4.27 -11.32 -7.28
CA LEU A 100 5.66 -11.57 -6.87
C LEU A 100 6.52 -10.30 -6.88
N ALA A 101 6.43 -9.50 -7.95
CA ALA A 101 7.22 -8.29 -8.09
C ALA A 101 6.79 -7.20 -7.10
N SER A 102 5.48 -7.07 -6.83
CA SER A 102 4.98 -6.14 -5.83
C SER A 102 5.45 -6.51 -4.42
N GLY A 103 5.44 -7.81 -4.08
CA GLY A 103 5.98 -8.30 -2.81
C GLY A 103 7.50 -8.09 -2.68
N LEU A 104 8.27 -8.41 -3.72
CA LEU A 104 9.72 -8.17 -3.73
C LEU A 104 10.05 -6.67 -3.60
N TYR A 105 9.28 -5.83 -4.28
CA TYR A 105 9.43 -4.38 -4.19
C TYR A 105 9.14 -3.87 -2.79
N HIS A 106 8.03 -4.32 -2.19
CA HIS A 106 7.63 -3.99 -0.83
C HIS A 106 8.69 -4.43 0.19
N TRP A 107 9.12 -5.69 0.15
CA TRP A 107 10.24 -6.16 0.97
C TRP A 107 11.49 -5.29 0.83
N GLY A 108 11.82 -4.87 -0.40
CA GLY A 108 12.98 -4.03 -0.69
C GLY A 108 12.92 -2.66 0.00
N ILE A 109 11.82 -1.93 -0.16
CA ILE A 109 11.65 -0.60 0.45
C ILE A 109 11.55 -0.65 1.98
N ASP A 110 11.05 -1.76 2.53
CA ASP A 110 10.97 -1.96 3.97
C ASP A 110 12.35 -2.21 4.59
N ASN A 111 13.24 -2.93 3.90
CA ASN A 111 14.51 -3.38 4.48
C ASN A 111 15.71 -2.51 4.11
N TYR A 112 15.67 -1.78 2.99
CA TYR A 112 16.84 -1.05 2.47
C TYR A 112 16.60 0.46 2.31
N GLY A 113 17.66 1.25 2.43
CA GLY A 113 17.63 2.70 2.27
C GLY A 113 16.97 3.46 3.43
N SER A 114 16.74 4.75 3.21
CA SER A 114 16.15 5.70 4.18
C SER A 114 15.38 6.81 3.45
N ALA A 115 14.81 7.76 4.20
CA ALA A 115 14.18 8.96 3.64
C ALA A 115 15.09 9.79 2.71
N THR A 116 16.41 9.62 2.79
CA THR A 116 17.39 10.32 1.95
C THR A 116 17.83 9.52 0.72
N THR A 117 17.30 8.31 0.50
CA THR A 117 17.59 7.53 -0.70
C THR A 117 17.17 8.32 -1.95
N PRO A 118 18.05 8.51 -2.95
CA PRO A 118 17.68 9.20 -4.18
C PRO A 118 16.47 8.54 -4.85
N PHE A 119 15.52 9.36 -5.29
CA PHE A 119 14.26 8.98 -5.95
C PHE A 119 13.25 8.20 -5.07
N PHE A 120 13.71 7.26 -4.24
CA PHE A 120 12.85 6.37 -3.46
C PHE A 120 12.66 6.79 -2.00
N GLY A 121 13.44 7.77 -1.51
CA GLY A 121 13.43 8.17 -0.10
C GLY A 121 12.03 8.53 0.45
N PRO A 122 11.26 9.41 -0.22
CA PRO A 122 9.90 9.72 0.19
C PRO A 122 8.98 8.48 0.24
N GLN A 123 9.16 7.55 -0.69
CA GLN A 123 8.38 6.32 -0.75
C GLN A 123 8.77 5.35 0.39
N ILE A 124 10.06 5.18 0.66
CA ILE A 124 10.56 4.37 1.79
C ILE A 124 10.00 4.90 3.11
N GLU A 125 10.04 6.23 3.32
CA GLU A 125 9.50 6.84 4.53
C GLU A 125 7.97 6.65 4.63
N ALA A 126 7.25 6.81 3.53
CA ALA A 126 5.80 6.60 3.50
C ALA A 126 5.41 5.13 3.78
N PHE A 127 6.15 4.16 3.24
CA PHE A 127 5.91 2.73 3.45
C PHE A 127 6.20 2.32 4.90
N ARG A 128 7.39 2.62 5.41
CA ARG A 128 7.72 2.33 6.81
C ARG A 128 6.84 3.10 7.80
N GLY A 129 6.40 4.30 7.43
CA GLY A 129 5.45 5.09 8.21
C GLY A 129 4.10 4.38 8.36
N HIS A 130 3.60 3.71 7.31
CA HIS A 130 2.30 3.03 7.38
C HIS A 130 2.32 1.82 8.31
N HIS A 131 3.45 1.12 8.50
CA HIS A 131 3.50 0.00 9.46
C HIS A 131 3.21 0.43 10.90
N LYS A 132 3.49 1.69 11.23
CA LYS A 132 3.15 2.26 12.54
C LYS A 132 1.65 2.49 12.69
N LEU A 133 0.95 2.80 11.58
CA LEU A 133 -0.47 3.14 11.54
C LEU A 133 -1.14 2.51 10.30
N PRO A 134 -1.32 1.18 10.25
CA PRO A 134 -1.72 0.46 9.05
C PRO A 134 -3.12 0.83 8.56
N SER A 135 -4.03 1.18 9.47
CA SER A 135 -5.40 1.58 9.15
C SER A 135 -5.52 2.92 8.43
N THR A 136 -4.44 3.70 8.30
CA THR A 136 -4.48 4.99 7.59
C THR A 136 -4.67 4.83 6.09
N ILE A 137 -4.20 3.73 5.50
CA ILE A 137 -4.35 3.47 4.06
C ILE A 137 -5.82 3.28 3.66
N THR A 138 -6.65 2.74 4.56
CA THR A 138 -8.09 2.50 4.29
C THR A 138 -8.90 3.80 4.22
N ARG A 139 -8.34 4.90 4.73
CA ARG A 139 -8.98 6.22 4.74
C ARG A 139 -8.56 7.08 3.54
N ARG A 140 -7.54 6.66 2.78
CA ARG A 140 -7.12 7.38 1.57
C ARG A 140 -8.14 7.17 0.47
N GLU A 141 -8.56 8.26 -0.15
CA GLU A 141 -9.41 8.17 -1.33
C GLU A 141 -8.67 7.48 -2.48
N LEU A 142 -9.42 6.73 -3.30
CA LEU A 142 -8.88 5.86 -4.36
C LEU A 142 -7.85 6.56 -5.27
N ALA A 143 -8.16 7.76 -5.78
CA ALA A 143 -7.25 8.47 -6.67
C ALA A 143 -5.98 8.92 -5.95
N ASN A 144 -6.09 9.38 -4.70
CA ASN A 144 -4.91 9.67 -3.88
C ASN A 144 -4.05 8.41 -3.66
N ASN A 145 -4.67 7.26 -3.40
CA ASN A 145 -3.95 6.02 -3.19
C ASN A 145 -3.23 5.50 -4.45
N LEU A 146 -3.80 5.72 -5.65
CA LEU A 146 -3.35 5.09 -6.88
C LEU A 146 -2.64 5.99 -7.90
N HIS A 147 -2.71 7.32 -7.79
CA HIS A 147 -2.25 8.23 -8.85
C HIS A 147 -0.78 8.09 -9.24
N GLU A 148 0.11 7.81 -8.28
CA GLU A 148 1.54 7.61 -8.54
C GLU A 148 1.79 6.37 -9.42
N LEU A 149 1.14 5.25 -9.07
CA LEU A 149 1.19 4.02 -9.86
C LEU A 149 0.48 4.19 -11.20
N ALA A 150 -0.65 4.91 -11.23
CA ALA A 150 -1.36 5.21 -12.46
C ALA A 150 -0.50 6.01 -13.44
N ARG A 151 0.26 7.00 -12.94
CA ARG A 151 1.23 7.77 -13.72
C ARG A 151 2.36 6.88 -14.24
N ALA A 152 2.93 6.02 -13.40
CA ALA A 152 3.96 5.06 -13.82
C ALA A 152 3.43 4.11 -14.92
N VAL A 153 2.20 3.61 -14.76
CA VAL A 153 1.53 2.77 -15.75
C VAL A 153 1.26 3.52 -17.05
N THR A 154 0.81 4.77 -17.01
CA THR A 154 0.67 5.59 -18.22
C THR A 154 1.98 5.65 -19.00
N PHE A 155 3.10 5.98 -18.36
CA PHE A 155 4.38 6.09 -19.07
C PHE A 155 4.95 4.77 -19.56
N THR A 156 4.67 3.66 -18.85
CA THR A 156 5.22 2.34 -19.20
C THR A 156 4.36 1.60 -20.22
N VAL A 157 3.03 1.75 -20.18
CA VAL A 157 2.09 1.04 -21.06
C VAL A 157 1.81 1.81 -22.36
N LEU A 158 1.80 3.15 -22.34
CA LEU A 158 1.52 3.96 -23.53
C LEU A 158 2.41 3.62 -24.74
N PRO A 159 3.72 3.35 -24.61
CA PRO A 159 4.53 2.89 -25.74
C PRO A 159 4.03 1.56 -26.35
N PHE A 160 3.51 0.63 -25.55
CA PHE A 160 2.91 -0.60 -26.08
C PHE A 160 1.62 -0.31 -26.82
N ASP A 161 0.78 0.58 -26.32
CA ASP A 161 -0.44 1.00 -27.02
C ASP A 161 -0.14 1.63 -28.39
N LEU A 162 0.93 2.41 -28.48
CA LEU A 162 1.33 3.13 -29.69
C LEU A 162 2.06 2.25 -30.71
N PHE A 163 2.84 1.25 -30.26
CA PHE A 163 3.81 0.57 -31.13
C PHE A 163 3.68 -0.97 -31.15
N CYS A 164 2.80 -1.56 -30.34
CA CYS A 164 2.59 -3.01 -30.31
C CYS A 164 1.15 -3.37 -30.71
N ASP A 165 1.00 -4.29 -31.65
CA ASP A 165 -0.28 -4.87 -32.06
C ASP A 165 -0.38 -6.37 -31.79
N ASN A 166 0.62 -6.96 -31.12
CA ASN A 166 0.58 -8.37 -30.75
C ASN A 166 -0.36 -8.57 -29.54
N PRO A 167 -1.50 -9.25 -29.70
CA PRO A 167 -2.49 -9.37 -28.64
C PRO A 167 -1.98 -10.15 -27.42
N THR A 168 -1.05 -11.07 -27.62
CA THR A 168 -0.45 -11.86 -26.55
C THR A 168 0.44 -11.01 -25.64
N ILE A 169 1.27 -10.15 -26.24
CA ILE A 169 2.12 -9.20 -25.49
C ILE A 169 1.24 -8.17 -24.77
N LEU A 170 0.24 -7.61 -25.46
CA LEU A 170 -0.68 -6.63 -24.88
C LEU A 170 -1.51 -7.21 -23.73
N GLY A 171 -1.88 -8.50 -23.80
CA GLY A 171 -2.57 -9.20 -22.72
C GLY A 171 -1.69 -9.32 -21.47
N PHE A 172 -0.45 -9.79 -21.65
CA PHE A 172 0.54 -9.85 -20.58
C PHE A 172 0.77 -8.47 -19.94
N VAL A 173 1.10 -7.45 -20.76
CA VAL A 173 1.42 -6.09 -20.29
C VAL A 173 0.22 -5.46 -19.60
N GLY A 174 -0.98 -5.59 -20.17
CA GLY A 174 -2.20 -5.02 -19.62
C GLY A 174 -2.55 -5.62 -18.26
N VAL A 175 -2.50 -6.95 -18.12
CA VAL A 175 -2.82 -7.61 -16.85
C VAL A 175 -1.73 -7.36 -15.80
N TRP A 176 -0.45 -7.53 -16.13
CA TRP A 176 0.66 -7.20 -15.24
C TRP A 176 0.53 -5.76 -14.70
N SER A 177 0.38 -4.79 -15.61
CA SER A 177 0.35 -3.38 -15.24
C SER A 177 -0.92 -3.01 -14.48
N GLY A 178 -2.04 -3.67 -14.78
CA GLY A 178 -3.28 -3.54 -14.03
C GLY A 178 -3.11 -3.96 -12.58
N PHE A 179 -2.57 -5.16 -12.33
CA PHE A 179 -2.34 -5.62 -10.95
C PHE A 179 -1.30 -4.77 -10.21
N VAL A 180 -0.24 -4.32 -10.89
CA VAL A 180 0.70 -3.35 -10.29
C VAL A 180 -0.01 -2.05 -9.92
N MET A 181 -0.83 -1.48 -10.80
CA MET A 181 -1.55 -0.22 -10.54
C MET A 181 -2.51 -0.33 -9.36
N PHE A 182 -3.27 -1.42 -9.26
CA PHE A 182 -4.29 -1.59 -8.24
C PHE A 182 -3.78 -2.26 -6.95
N SER A 183 -2.50 -2.65 -6.89
CA SER A 183 -1.87 -3.29 -5.73
C SER A 183 -2.11 -2.56 -4.40
N GLN A 184 -1.92 -1.23 -4.37
CA GLN A 184 -2.14 -0.42 -3.17
C GLN A 184 -3.60 -0.41 -2.70
N GLN A 185 -4.56 -0.55 -3.62
CA GLN A 185 -5.97 -0.61 -3.26
C GLN A 185 -6.34 -1.99 -2.71
N ILE A 186 -5.78 -3.06 -3.30
CA ILE A 186 -5.93 -4.43 -2.79
C ILE A 186 -5.32 -4.52 -1.38
N HIS A 187 -4.13 -3.95 -1.19
CA HIS A 187 -3.49 -3.86 0.13
C HIS A 187 -4.34 -3.07 1.14
N ALA A 188 -4.96 -1.96 0.71
CA ALA A 188 -5.87 -1.22 1.56
C ALA A 188 -7.10 -2.05 1.98
N TRP A 189 -7.63 -2.89 1.10
CA TRP A 189 -8.72 -3.80 1.46
C TRP A 189 -8.31 -4.87 2.47
N ALA A 190 -7.06 -5.35 2.43
CA ALA A 190 -6.55 -6.30 3.42
C ALA A 190 -6.46 -5.70 4.84
N HIS A 191 -6.28 -4.37 4.94
CA HIS A 191 -6.36 -3.63 6.21
C HIS A 191 -7.78 -3.20 6.60
N GLY A 192 -8.77 -3.44 5.74
CA GLY A 192 -10.18 -3.14 6.00
C GLY A 192 -10.76 -4.04 7.08
N THR A 193 -11.62 -3.49 7.93
CA THR A 193 -12.45 -4.33 8.83
C THR A 193 -13.63 -4.93 8.04
N LYS A 194 -14.18 -6.08 8.49
CA LYS A 194 -15.32 -6.75 7.80
C LYS A 194 -16.51 -5.81 7.50
N ASN A 195 -16.71 -4.78 8.33
CA ASN A 195 -17.80 -3.80 8.19
C ASN A 195 -17.52 -2.66 7.21
N GLN A 196 -16.34 -2.62 6.58
CA GLN A 196 -15.92 -1.57 5.63
C GLN A 196 -15.85 -2.08 4.19
N LEU A 197 -16.18 -3.35 3.94
CA LEU A 197 -16.40 -3.86 2.59
C LEU A 197 -17.69 -3.24 2.02
N PRO A 198 -17.77 -2.93 0.72
CA PRO A 198 -19.02 -2.52 0.09
C PRO A 198 -20.09 -3.58 0.39
N SER A 199 -21.26 -3.13 0.84
CA SER A 199 -22.46 -3.95 0.98
C SER A 199 -22.80 -4.57 -0.38
N MET A 200 -22.27 -5.74 -0.67
CA MET A 200 -22.72 -6.56 -1.78
C MET A 200 -23.93 -7.35 -1.27
N GLY A 201 -24.98 -7.39 -2.09
CA GLY A 201 -26.23 -8.07 -1.75
C GLY A 201 -26.01 -9.51 -1.28
N HIS A 202 -27.01 -10.02 -0.57
CA HIS A 202 -27.02 -11.22 0.29
C HIS A 202 -26.63 -12.58 -0.35
N ASP A 203 -26.06 -12.62 -1.56
CA ASP A 203 -25.97 -13.85 -2.36
C ASP A 203 -24.53 -14.40 -2.54
N ASP A 204 -23.48 -13.73 -2.06
CA ASP A 204 -22.07 -14.12 -2.31
C ASP A 204 -21.24 -14.39 -1.03
N GLU A 205 -21.80 -15.07 -0.03
CA GLU A 205 -21.11 -15.42 1.23
C GLU A 205 -19.79 -16.20 1.01
N VAL A 206 -19.67 -16.94 -0.10
CA VAL A 206 -18.50 -17.79 -0.41
C VAL A 206 -17.27 -16.99 -0.86
N LEU A 207 -17.45 -15.85 -1.53
CA LEU A 207 -16.34 -15.02 -2.03
C LEU A 207 -15.70 -14.18 -0.91
N VAL A 208 -16.51 -13.78 0.07
CA VAL A 208 -16.05 -13.01 1.23
C VAL A 208 -15.15 -13.86 2.12
N ASP A 209 -15.45 -15.15 2.30
CA ASP A 209 -14.64 -16.04 3.12
C ASP A 209 -13.24 -16.31 2.53
N VAL A 210 -13.08 -16.33 1.20
CA VAL A 210 -11.75 -16.48 0.58
C VAL A 210 -10.87 -15.25 0.80
N VAL A 211 -11.45 -14.04 0.79
CA VAL A 211 -10.72 -12.79 1.04
C VAL A 211 -10.44 -12.60 2.54
N VAL A 212 -11.38 -13.00 3.40
CA VAL A 212 -11.30 -12.79 4.86
C VAL A 212 -10.48 -13.87 5.57
N ALA A 213 -10.52 -15.13 5.14
CA ALA A 213 -9.77 -16.22 5.77
C ALA A 213 -8.24 -16.05 5.66
N ASN A 214 -7.77 -15.23 4.71
CA ASN A 214 -6.34 -14.92 4.58
C ASN A 214 -5.85 -13.85 5.59
N SER A 215 -6.78 -13.12 6.25
CA SER A 215 -6.45 -12.07 7.23
C SER A 215 -6.28 -12.58 8.67
N SER A 216 -6.81 -13.77 8.98
CA SER A 216 -6.77 -14.32 10.34
C SER A 216 -5.64 -15.30 10.59
N ASN A 217 -4.76 -15.56 9.62
CA ASN A 217 -3.76 -16.63 9.72
C ASN A 217 -2.40 -16.32 9.06
N THR A 218 -1.93 -15.08 9.10
CA THR A 218 -0.61 -14.72 8.58
C THR A 218 0.25 -13.97 9.61
N ASP A 219 0.82 -14.74 10.55
CA ASP A 219 2.24 -14.62 10.87
C ASP A 219 3.05 -15.20 9.68
N VAL A 220 2.93 -14.56 8.52
CA VAL A 220 3.73 -14.89 7.34
C VAL A 220 4.42 -13.60 6.95
N LEU A 221 5.75 -13.67 6.96
CA LEU A 221 6.63 -12.73 6.27
C LEU A 221 6.04 -12.39 4.90
N VAL A 222 5.57 -11.15 4.76
CA VAL A 222 5.37 -10.45 3.49
C VAL A 222 5.83 -9.01 3.69
#